data_AF-A0A6P6BTV4-F1
#
_entry.id   AF-A0A6P6BTV4-F1
#
_cell.length_a   1.000
_cell.length_b   1.000
_cell.length_c   1.000
_cell.angle_alpha   90.00
_cell.angle_beta   90.00
_cell.angle_gamma   90.00
#
_symmetry.space_group_name_H-M   'P 1'
#
loop_
_entity.id
_entity.type
_entity.pdbx_description
1 polymer ?
#
loop_
_entity_poly.entity_id
_entity_poly.type
_entity_poly.pdbx_seq_one_letter_code
_entity_poly.pdbx_strand_id
1 'polypeptide(L)'
;MTTPAGSGTGFGSVSWWGLSPALDLQAESPLVDPDSQADTEHGTPQLDVLLLGSVDGRHLLRTLARAALWPRRRFQFYVLENNLEAVARHMLVFSLVLENPAKMGLQEKSETFLEVWGNTLLRPPVAAFVRAQADRLAHLVPEPDRMAEQLPWLRLGTLKFRERDALEAVFRFWAGGEKGPESFPIRCLWDTRLRHYLGSRYDARRGVSDWDLHMKLHDRGARVIHIHEFRRWRDTGIAFELRDSSAYHVPNRTLASGHLMSHRGERVAVRGYWGDIATGPFVAFGIEADDESLLRTSNGKPIKTAGEITQHNVTELFRAMAAWECGKVAQQDPVEVLGQADGTQEPVAWTPYVTGVNIPKFPTNPPKRKDEKDIQDIQALCVCLTASLLQQPPARNPSLSTSCPSALLRPSTTRAATRDGSIFSTWPVGWSIFSALSSGPV
;
A
#
# COMPACT_ATOMS: atom_id res chain seq x y z
N MET A 1 -11.92 35.85 -10.52
CA MET A 1 -11.16 34.79 -11.22
C MET A 1 -11.05 33.57 -10.32
N THR A 2 -12.04 32.68 -10.41
CA THR A 2 -12.05 31.40 -9.71
C THR A 2 -11.26 30.38 -10.54
N THR A 3 -10.10 29.96 -10.06
CA THR A 3 -9.49 28.72 -10.57
C THR A 3 -10.48 27.57 -10.31
N PRO A 4 -10.59 26.56 -11.18
CA PRO A 4 -11.46 25.42 -10.93
C PRO A 4 -10.94 24.64 -9.71
N ALA A 5 -11.45 25.01 -8.53
CA ALA A 5 -11.42 24.15 -7.36
C ALA A 5 -12.29 22.94 -7.70
N GLY A 6 -11.69 21.94 -8.34
CA GLY A 6 -12.41 20.78 -8.87
C GLY A 6 -11.75 20.08 -10.07
N SER A 7 -10.66 20.60 -10.65
CA SER A 7 -10.08 20.02 -11.88
C SER A 7 -9.40 18.66 -11.74
N GLY A 8 -9.37 18.04 -10.56
CA GLY A 8 -8.70 16.74 -10.32
C GLY A 8 -7.17 16.75 -10.50
N THR A 9 -6.58 17.81 -11.06
CA THR A 9 -5.16 17.92 -11.39
C THR A 9 -4.22 17.86 -10.18
N GLY A 10 -4.74 18.01 -8.96
CA GLY A 10 -3.98 17.83 -7.72
C GLY A 10 -3.68 16.37 -7.39
N PHE A 11 -4.57 15.45 -7.77
CA PHE A 11 -4.40 14.00 -7.57
C PHE A 11 -3.32 13.41 -8.47
N GLY A 12 -3.02 14.08 -9.59
CA GLY A 12 -2.05 13.60 -10.56
C GLY A 12 -2.61 12.52 -11.49
N SER A 13 -1.74 11.94 -12.30
CA SER A 13 -2.10 10.86 -13.23
C SER A 13 -1.84 9.46 -12.66
N VAL A 14 -1.14 9.39 -11.52
CA VAL A 14 -0.84 8.14 -10.82
C VAL A 14 -1.32 8.29 -9.38
N SER A 15 -2.09 7.33 -8.91
CA SER A 15 -2.44 7.26 -7.49
C SER A 15 -1.41 6.40 -6.76
N TRP A 16 -1.03 6.77 -5.54
CA TRP A 16 -0.08 6.00 -4.72
C TRP A 16 -0.69 5.49 -3.41
N TRP A 17 -1.80 6.10 -3.01
CA TRP A 17 -2.66 5.77 -1.89
C TRP A 17 -4.09 6.06 -2.32
N GLY A 18 -5.07 5.38 -1.73
CA GLY A 18 -6.46 5.68 -1.98
C GLY A 18 -6.99 6.82 -1.12
N LEU A 19 -8.15 7.31 -1.55
CA LEU A 19 -8.82 8.48 -0.99
C LEU A 19 -9.97 8.09 -0.04
N SER A 20 -9.93 6.86 0.49
CA SER A 20 -10.92 6.33 1.42
C SER A 20 -10.26 5.37 2.42
N PRO A 21 -10.88 5.16 3.59
CA PRO A 21 -10.48 4.11 4.52
C PRO A 21 -10.48 2.72 3.89
N ALA A 22 -9.73 1.81 4.50
CA ALA A 22 -9.67 0.42 4.05
C ALA A 22 -10.92 -0.37 4.43
N LEU A 23 -11.64 -0.86 3.42
CA LEU A 23 -12.73 -1.83 3.56
C LEU A 23 -12.22 -3.24 3.90
N ASP A 24 -12.99 -3.94 4.74
CA ASP A 24 -12.90 -5.38 4.94
C ASP A 24 -13.81 -6.07 3.92
N LEU A 25 -13.21 -6.62 2.87
CA LEU A 25 -13.94 -7.19 1.73
C LEU A 25 -14.74 -8.44 2.10
N GLN A 26 -14.41 -9.09 3.23
CA GLN A 26 -15.19 -10.22 3.73
C GLN A 26 -16.49 -9.76 4.40
N ALA A 27 -16.46 -8.62 5.10
CA ALA A 27 -17.63 -8.00 5.70
C ALA A 27 -18.67 -7.58 4.64
N GLU A 28 -18.18 -7.12 3.49
CA GLU A 28 -19.00 -6.68 2.34
C GLU A 28 -19.47 -7.84 1.46
N SER A 29 -18.98 -9.06 1.72
CA SER A 29 -19.31 -10.24 0.91
C SER A 29 -20.60 -10.93 1.41
N PRO A 30 -21.34 -11.64 0.54
CA PRO A 30 -22.48 -12.44 0.97
C PRO A 30 -22.10 -13.41 2.09
N LEU A 31 -23.00 -13.61 3.06
CA LEU A 31 -22.79 -14.56 4.16
C LEU A 31 -22.54 -15.97 3.62
N VAL A 32 -21.67 -16.76 4.28
CA VAL A 32 -21.64 -18.21 4.01
C VAL A 32 -22.92 -18.77 4.61
N ASP A 33 -23.75 -19.44 3.81
CA ASP A 33 -24.88 -20.19 4.35
C ASP A 33 -24.35 -21.34 5.23
N PRO A 34 -24.67 -21.36 6.54
CA PRO A 34 -24.25 -22.44 7.43
C PRO A 34 -24.82 -23.81 7.03
N ASP A 35 -25.95 -23.86 6.31
CA ASP A 35 -26.53 -25.13 5.83
C ASP A 35 -25.82 -25.69 4.59
N SER A 36 -24.97 -24.89 3.94
CA SER A 36 -23.99 -25.38 2.94
C SER A 36 -22.86 -26.21 3.56
N GLN A 37 -22.81 -26.33 4.90
CA GLN A 37 -21.93 -27.28 5.58
C GLN A 37 -22.45 -28.74 5.52
N ALA A 38 -23.67 -28.97 5.02
CA ALA A 38 -24.22 -30.31 4.83
C ALA A 38 -23.54 -31.08 3.68
N ASP A 39 -22.85 -30.39 2.77
CA ASP A 39 -22.00 -31.01 1.75
C ASP A 39 -20.55 -31.16 2.27
N THR A 40 -20.40 -31.97 3.31
CA THR A 40 -19.12 -32.35 3.94
C THR A 40 -18.14 -33.14 3.02
N GLU A 41 -18.28 -33.03 1.70
CA GLU A 41 -17.34 -33.55 0.70
C GLU A 41 -16.61 -32.44 -0.08
N HIS A 42 -16.98 -31.17 0.08
CA HIS A 42 -16.40 -30.05 -0.69
C HIS A 42 -15.68 -29.04 0.22
N GLY A 43 -14.42 -28.73 -0.12
CA GLY A 43 -13.43 -28.05 0.74
C GLY A 43 -13.77 -26.63 1.19
N THR A 44 -12.83 -25.99 1.90
CA THR A 44 -12.96 -24.62 2.44
C THR A 44 -13.55 -23.65 1.40
N PRO A 45 -14.66 -22.94 1.71
CA PRO A 45 -15.34 -22.08 0.75
C PRO A 45 -14.41 -20.98 0.23
N GLN A 46 -14.53 -20.66 -1.06
CA GLN A 46 -13.67 -19.68 -1.73
C GLN A 46 -14.38 -18.32 -1.88
N LEU A 47 -13.63 -17.24 -1.68
CA LEU A 47 -14.03 -15.88 -1.99
C LEU A 47 -13.08 -15.31 -3.05
N ASP A 48 -13.59 -15.16 -4.26
CA ASP A 48 -12.93 -14.49 -5.38
C ASP A 48 -13.26 -13.00 -5.35
N VAL A 49 -12.23 -12.14 -5.34
CA VAL A 49 -12.41 -10.68 -5.30
C VAL A 49 -11.60 -10.03 -6.39
N LEU A 50 -12.28 -9.31 -7.30
CA LEU A 50 -11.65 -8.46 -8.31
C LEU A 50 -11.62 -7.01 -7.84
N LEU A 51 -10.43 -6.46 -7.77
CA LEU A 51 -10.15 -5.08 -7.40
C LEU A 51 -9.63 -4.33 -8.62
N LEU A 52 -10.32 -3.25 -8.98
CA LEU A 52 -9.98 -2.40 -10.12
C LEU A 52 -9.41 -1.09 -9.59
N GLY A 53 -8.14 -0.82 -9.84
CA GLY A 53 -7.47 0.40 -9.36
C GLY A 53 -7.53 0.52 -7.83
N SER A 54 -7.23 -0.56 -7.11
CA SER A 54 -7.11 -0.48 -5.64
C SER A 54 -5.88 0.34 -5.23
N VAL A 55 -4.90 0.48 -6.14
CA VAL A 55 -3.70 1.33 -6.10
C VAL A 55 -2.66 0.90 -5.08
N ASP A 56 -3.09 0.51 -3.87
CA ASP A 56 -2.23 0.62 -2.69
C ASP A 56 -2.33 -0.61 -1.75
N GLY A 57 -3.21 -1.56 -2.04
CA GLY A 57 -3.29 -2.83 -1.30
C GLY A 57 -3.93 -2.73 0.09
N ARG A 58 -4.41 -1.56 0.52
CA ARG A 58 -4.97 -1.37 1.88
C ARG A 58 -6.17 -2.27 2.17
N HIS A 59 -7.03 -2.49 1.17
CA HIS A 59 -8.20 -3.37 1.28
C HIS A 59 -7.79 -4.83 1.51
N LEU A 60 -6.74 -5.28 0.81
CA LEU A 60 -6.21 -6.63 0.98
C LEU A 60 -5.64 -6.78 2.40
N LEU A 61 -4.81 -5.83 2.85
CA LEU A 61 -4.23 -5.85 4.19
C LEU A 61 -5.31 -5.85 5.28
N ARG A 62 -6.35 -5.01 5.14
CA ARG A 62 -7.47 -4.94 6.10
C ARG A 62 -8.26 -6.24 6.15
N THR A 63 -8.61 -6.77 4.98
CA THR A 63 -9.36 -8.04 4.85
C THR A 63 -8.57 -9.20 5.45
N LEU A 64 -7.27 -9.28 5.11
CA LEU A 64 -6.41 -10.32 5.66
C LEU A 64 -6.26 -10.15 7.17
N ALA A 65 -5.87 -8.99 7.69
CA ALA A 65 -5.74 -8.78 9.13
C ALA A 65 -7.00 -9.13 9.94
N ARG A 66 -8.19 -9.01 9.33
CA ARG A 66 -9.49 -9.32 9.95
C ARG A 66 -10.05 -10.70 9.64
N ALA A 67 -9.40 -11.54 8.83
CA ALA A 67 -10.01 -12.80 8.41
C ALA A 67 -10.30 -13.77 9.58
N ALA A 68 -9.62 -13.61 10.72
CA ALA A 68 -9.90 -14.37 11.94
C ALA A 68 -11.26 -14.02 12.60
N LEU A 69 -11.86 -12.88 12.25
CA LEU A 69 -13.18 -12.44 12.74
C LEU A 69 -14.34 -13.14 12.00
N TRP A 70 -14.05 -13.81 10.89
CA TRP A 70 -15.04 -14.36 9.98
C TRP A 70 -14.91 -15.89 9.84
N PRO A 71 -15.95 -16.58 9.35
CA PRO A 71 -15.83 -17.99 8.97
C PRO A 71 -14.70 -18.22 7.97
N ARG A 72 -14.04 -19.37 8.10
CA ARG A 72 -12.87 -19.70 7.28
C ARG A 72 -13.22 -19.70 5.79
N ARG A 73 -12.46 -18.94 5.01
CA ARG A 73 -12.55 -18.88 3.55
C ARG A 73 -11.18 -18.88 2.91
N ARG A 74 -11.09 -19.44 1.71
CA ARG A 74 -9.95 -19.26 0.81
C ARG A 74 -10.12 -17.96 0.04
N PHE A 75 -9.20 -17.03 0.18
CA PHE A 75 -9.20 -15.80 -0.63
C PHE A 75 -8.49 -16.01 -1.95
N GLN A 76 -9.03 -15.37 -2.98
CA GLN A 76 -8.37 -15.20 -4.26
C GLN A 76 -8.58 -13.77 -4.74
N PHE A 77 -7.56 -12.93 -4.61
CA PHE A 77 -7.61 -11.56 -5.10
C PHE A 77 -7.16 -11.49 -6.57
N TYR A 78 -7.78 -10.59 -7.32
CA TYR A 78 -7.39 -10.21 -8.68
C TYR A 78 -7.26 -8.69 -8.65
N VAL A 79 -6.11 -8.13 -9.03
CA VAL A 79 -5.80 -6.71 -8.81
C VAL A 79 -5.44 -6.07 -10.13
N LEU A 80 -6.42 -5.48 -10.81
CA LEU A 80 -6.21 -4.78 -12.07
C LEU A 80 -5.66 -3.38 -11.81
N GLU A 81 -4.41 -3.12 -12.19
CA GLU A 81 -3.78 -1.80 -12.10
C GLU A 81 -3.44 -1.25 -13.48
N ASN A 82 -3.57 0.07 -13.65
CA ASN A 82 -3.21 0.74 -14.90
C ASN A 82 -1.70 1.05 -15.00
N ASN A 83 -0.92 0.73 -13.98
CA ASN A 83 0.47 1.15 -13.86
C ASN A 83 1.30 0.05 -13.19
N LEU A 84 2.42 -0.34 -13.81
CA LEU A 84 3.30 -1.40 -13.31
C LEU A 84 4.08 -0.99 -12.06
N GLU A 85 4.34 0.30 -11.86
CA GLU A 85 4.92 0.80 -10.62
C GLU A 85 3.97 0.59 -9.42
N ALA A 86 2.63 0.67 -9.60
CA ALA A 86 1.66 0.32 -8.57
C ALA A 86 1.69 -1.18 -8.24
N VAL A 87 1.75 -2.04 -9.26
CA VAL A 87 1.96 -3.49 -9.12
C VAL A 87 3.24 -3.80 -8.33
N ALA A 88 4.36 -3.16 -8.70
CA ALA A 88 5.63 -3.31 -8.02
C ALA A 88 5.54 -2.89 -6.54
N ARG A 89 4.77 -1.83 -6.24
CA ARG A 89 4.55 -1.37 -4.87
C ARG A 89 3.75 -2.38 -4.06
N HIS A 90 2.71 -3.00 -4.63
CA HIS A 90 2.01 -4.09 -3.94
C HIS A 90 2.97 -5.22 -3.58
N MET A 91 3.81 -5.66 -4.53
CA MET A 91 4.80 -6.70 -4.28
C MET A 91 5.77 -6.33 -3.15
N LEU A 92 6.27 -5.10 -3.15
CA LEU A 92 7.16 -4.59 -2.10
C LEU A 92 6.46 -4.52 -0.73
N VAL A 93 5.25 -3.97 -0.68
CA VAL A 93 4.46 -3.84 0.55
C VAL A 93 4.16 -5.22 1.15
N PHE A 94 3.71 -6.18 0.35
CA PHE A 94 3.46 -7.53 0.85
C PHE A 94 4.73 -8.25 1.24
N SER A 95 5.86 -8.03 0.55
CA SER A 95 7.16 -8.56 0.97
C SER A 95 7.61 -8.01 2.33
N LEU A 96 7.30 -6.74 2.63
CA LEU A 96 7.55 -6.13 3.93
C LEU A 96 6.62 -6.69 5.02
N VAL A 97 5.32 -6.77 4.73
CA VAL A 97 4.30 -7.26 5.68
C VAL A 97 4.62 -8.70 6.10
N LEU A 98 4.99 -9.54 5.12
CA LEU A 98 5.31 -10.96 5.29
C LEU A 98 6.79 -11.23 5.59
N GLU A 99 7.59 -10.19 5.89
CA GLU A 99 8.99 -10.38 6.27
C GLU A 99 9.07 -11.08 7.63
N ASN A 100 10.03 -11.99 7.78
CA ASN A 100 10.16 -12.80 8.98
C ASN A 100 10.27 -11.91 10.25
N PRO A 101 9.45 -12.12 11.28
CA PRO A 101 9.47 -11.32 12.51
C PRO A 101 10.82 -11.41 13.26
N ALA A 102 11.63 -12.44 13.03
CA ALA A 102 12.98 -12.56 13.57
C ALA A 102 13.98 -11.61 12.89
N LYS A 103 13.71 -11.14 11.66
CA LYS A 103 14.57 -10.20 10.93
C LYS A 103 14.17 -8.74 11.15
N MET A 104 12.87 -8.47 11.28
CA MET A 104 12.34 -7.12 11.40
C MET A 104 11.20 -7.09 12.42
N GLY A 105 11.41 -6.32 13.49
CA GLY A 105 10.43 -6.18 14.56
C GLY A 105 9.15 -5.46 14.10
N LEU A 106 8.03 -5.69 14.80
CA LEU A 106 6.72 -5.13 14.45
C LEU A 106 6.73 -3.59 14.31
N GLN A 107 7.41 -2.90 15.23
CA GLN A 107 7.51 -1.44 15.19
C GLN A 107 8.32 -0.98 13.97
N GLU A 108 9.50 -1.56 13.75
CA GLU A 108 10.35 -1.24 12.59
C GLU A 108 9.62 -1.49 11.27
N LYS A 109 8.90 -2.61 11.18
CA LYS A 109 8.07 -2.98 10.02
C LYS A 109 6.99 -1.93 9.75
N SER A 110 6.28 -1.49 10.80
CA SER A 110 5.24 -0.46 10.70
C SER A 110 5.81 0.89 10.26
N GLU A 111 6.92 1.33 10.86
CA GLU A 111 7.58 2.59 10.48
C GLU A 111 8.12 2.55 9.04
N THR A 112 8.73 1.43 8.64
CA THR A 112 9.21 1.18 7.28
C THR A 112 8.06 1.27 6.27
N PHE A 113 6.90 0.69 6.59
CA PHE A 113 5.72 0.78 5.74
C PHE A 113 5.30 2.23 5.54
N LEU A 114 5.15 3.01 6.62
CA LEU A 114 4.71 4.41 6.53
C LEU A 114 5.66 5.28 5.70
N GLU A 115 6.97 5.07 5.83
CA GLU A 115 7.96 5.79 5.03
C GLU A 115 7.87 5.44 3.55
N VAL A 116 7.84 4.14 3.21
CA VAL A 116 7.72 3.68 1.81
C VAL A 116 6.38 4.12 1.21
N TRP A 117 5.32 4.15 2.03
CA TRP A 117 3.97 4.50 1.64
C TRP A 117 3.81 5.98 1.30
N GLY A 118 4.12 6.86 2.26
CA GLY A 118 3.67 8.25 2.25
C GLY A 118 4.76 9.30 2.17
N ASN A 119 6.05 8.92 2.23
CA ASN A 119 7.14 9.88 2.25
C ASN A 119 7.94 9.89 0.94
N THR A 120 8.28 11.08 0.47
CA THR A 120 9.21 11.30 -0.66
C THR A 120 10.65 10.96 -0.31
N LEU A 121 11.01 11.00 0.96
CA LEU A 121 12.35 10.76 1.47
C LEU A 121 12.32 9.70 2.58
N LEU A 122 13.33 8.85 2.56
CA LEU A 122 13.50 7.72 3.46
C LEU A 122 14.71 7.93 4.35
N ARG A 123 14.68 7.28 5.52
CA ARG A 123 15.89 7.04 6.30
C ARG A 123 16.81 6.04 5.58
N PRO A 124 18.15 6.10 5.78
CA PRO A 124 19.08 5.16 5.16
C PRO A 124 18.75 3.67 5.37
N PRO A 125 18.33 3.20 6.57
CA PRO A 125 17.97 1.79 6.76
C PRO A 125 16.76 1.37 5.92
N VAL A 126 15.73 2.21 5.86
CA VAL A 126 14.52 1.96 5.04
C VAL A 126 14.88 1.94 3.56
N ALA A 127 15.72 2.87 3.10
CA ALA A 127 16.19 2.86 1.72
C ALA A 127 17.04 1.62 1.40
N ALA A 128 17.86 1.13 2.33
CA ALA A 128 18.62 -0.11 2.17
C ALA A 128 17.69 -1.33 2.06
N PHE A 129 16.65 -1.40 2.90
CA PHE A 129 15.61 -2.43 2.80
C PHE A 129 14.93 -2.42 1.43
N VAL A 130 14.48 -1.25 0.96
CA VAL A 130 13.84 -1.11 -0.36
C VAL A 130 14.78 -1.58 -1.46
N ARG A 131 16.07 -1.22 -1.41
CA ARG A 131 17.04 -1.65 -2.42
C ARG A 131 17.24 -3.17 -2.43
N ALA A 132 17.40 -3.77 -1.25
CA ALA A 132 17.59 -5.21 -1.12
C ALA A 132 16.36 -6.00 -1.61
N GLN A 133 15.15 -5.58 -1.23
CA GLN A 133 13.93 -6.22 -1.70
C GLN A 133 13.71 -6.01 -3.20
N ALA A 134 13.96 -4.80 -3.71
CA ALA A 134 13.86 -4.53 -5.14
C ALA A 134 14.85 -5.38 -5.95
N ASP A 135 16.10 -5.50 -5.49
CA ASP A 135 17.09 -6.35 -6.15
C ASP A 135 16.64 -7.82 -6.18
N ARG A 136 16.16 -8.34 -5.04
CA ARG A 136 15.58 -9.69 -4.97
C ARG A 136 14.41 -9.88 -5.95
N LEU A 137 13.46 -8.95 -5.96
CA LEU A 137 12.27 -9.03 -6.83
C LEU A 137 12.64 -8.91 -8.32
N ALA A 138 13.63 -8.09 -8.67
CA ALA A 138 14.13 -7.99 -10.04
C ALA A 138 14.64 -9.35 -10.55
N HIS A 139 15.35 -10.12 -9.74
CA HIS A 139 15.82 -11.45 -10.13
C HIS A 139 14.73 -12.53 -10.15
N LEU A 140 13.61 -12.32 -9.44
CA LEU A 140 12.50 -13.29 -9.38
C LEU A 140 11.48 -13.12 -10.50
N VAL A 141 11.18 -11.88 -10.92
CA VAL A 141 10.14 -11.58 -11.93
C VAL A 141 10.30 -12.35 -13.25
N PRO A 142 11.51 -12.50 -13.80
CA PRO A 142 11.72 -13.30 -15.01
C PRO A 142 11.60 -14.81 -14.81
N GLU A 143 11.67 -15.29 -13.56
CA GLU A 143 11.80 -16.71 -13.18
C GLU A 143 10.51 -17.21 -12.48
N PRO A 144 9.43 -17.53 -13.23
CA PRO A 144 8.10 -17.81 -12.66
C PRO A 144 8.09 -18.99 -11.68
N ASP A 145 8.87 -20.04 -11.95
CA ASP A 145 8.91 -21.23 -11.09
C ASP A 145 9.59 -20.91 -9.75
N ARG A 146 10.76 -20.27 -9.79
CA ARG A 146 11.48 -19.80 -8.58
C ARG A 146 10.66 -18.78 -7.80
N MET A 147 9.91 -17.91 -8.49
CA MET A 147 9.00 -16.97 -7.84
C MET A 147 7.88 -17.72 -7.12
N ALA A 148 7.25 -18.71 -7.75
CA ALA A 148 6.17 -19.47 -7.13
C ALA A 148 6.63 -20.22 -5.87
N GLU A 149 7.89 -20.68 -5.85
CA GLU A 149 8.50 -21.30 -4.66
C GLU A 149 8.73 -20.28 -3.53
N GLN A 150 9.28 -19.10 -3.85
CA GLN A 150 9.66 -18.11 -2.83
C GLN A 150 8.52 -17.18 -2.39
N LEU A 151 7.55 -16.95 -3.27
CA LEU A 151 6.40 -16.07 -3.10
C LEU A 151 5.12 -16.82 -3.51
N PRO A 152 4.76 -17.93 -2.83
CA PRO A 152 3.61 -18.78 -3.21
C PRO A 152 2.26 -18.06 -3.14
N TRP A 153 2.24 -16.87 -2.55
CA TRP A 153 1.10 -15.99 -2.42
C TRP A 153 0.93 -15.02 -3.61
N LEU A 154 1.86 -15.01 -4.57
CA LEU A 154 1.83 -14.14 -5.74
C LEU A 154 1.82 -14.97 -7.02
N ARG A 155 1.00 -14.57 -7.99
CA ARG A 155 1.04 -15.13 -9.35
C ARG A 155 1.12 -14.00 -10.36
N LEU A 156 2.07 -14.07 -11.29
CA LEU A 156 2.21 -13.11 -12.40
C LEU A 156 1.83 -13.74 -13.75
N GLY A 157 1.15 -14.89 -13.73
CA GLY A 157 0.82 -15.70 -14.91
C GLY A 157 0.02 -14.94 -15.98
N THR A 158 -0.79 -13.95 -15.57
CA THR A 158 -1.61 -13.13 -16.47
C THR A 158 -0.82 -12.01 -17.17
N LEU A 159 0.37 -11.67 -16.66
CA LEU A 159 1.21 -10.64 -17.27
C LEU A 159 1.95 -11.19 -18.50
N LYS A 160 1.94 -10.42 -19.58
CA LYS A 160 2.73 -10.66 -20.79
C LYS A 160 4.23 -10.56 -20.48
N PHE A 161 5.08 -11.24 -21.26
CA PHE A 161 6.55 -11.17 -21.07
C PHE A 161 7.07 -9.72 -21.06
N ARG A 162 6.61 -8.87 -21.98
CA ARG A 162 6.97 -7.44 -22.04
C ARG A 162 6.62 -6.68 -20.74
N GLU A 163 5.53 -7.05 -20.07
CA GLU A 163 5.10 -6.42 -18.82
C GLU A 163 5.99 -6.88 -17.66
N ARG A 164 6.42 -8.15 -17.67
CA ARG A 164 7.39 -8.68 -16.70
C ARG A 164 8.76 -8.03 -16.87
N ASP A 165 9.23 -7.85 -18.09
CA ASP A 165 10.49 -7.13 -18.37
C ASP A 165 10.41 -5.67 -17.88
N ALA A 166 9.27 -5.01 -18.09
CA ALA A 166 9.04 -3.66 -17.60
C ALA A 166 8.99 -3.60 -16.07
N LEU A 167 8.35 -4.58 -15.43
CA LEU A 167 8.30 -4.71 -13.97
C LEU A 167 9.68 -4.96 -13.36
N GLU A 168 10.48 -5.82 -14.00
CA GLU A 168 11.89 -6.04 -13.65
C GLU A 168 12.70 -4.74 -13.77
N ALA A 169 12.50 -3.95 -14.82
CA ALA A 169 13.15 -2.66 -14.99
C ALA A 169 12.78 -1.65 -13.89
N VAL A 170 11.53 -1.65 -13.41
CA VAL A 170 11.10 -0.85 -12.25
C VAL A 170 11.91 -1.26 -11.01
N PHE A 171 12.02 -2.55 -10.73
CA PHE A 171 12.77 -3.04 -9.58
C PHE A 171 14.27 -2.75 -9.67
N ARG A 172 14.90 -2.90 -10.84
CA ARG A 172 16.31 -2.51 -11.05
C ARG A 172 16.54 -1.03 -10.77
N PHE A 173 15.60 -0.17 -11.19
CA PHE A 173 15.66 1.25 -10.89
C PHE A 173 15.55 1.51 -9.38
N TRP A 174 14.66 0.84 -8.66
CA TRP A 174 14.56 0.96 -7.19
C TRP A 174 15.82 0.46 -6.46
N ALA A 175 16.42 -0.63 -6.95
CA ALA A 175 17.59 -1.27 -6.37
C ALA A 175 18.86 -0.40 -6.37
N GLY A 176 18.99 0.52 -7.32
CA GLY A 176 20.23 1.30 -7.44
C GLY A 176 20.83 1.36 -8.83
N GLY A 177 20.37 0.52 -9.76
CA GLY A 177 21.09 0.22 -11.01
C GLY A 177 21.40 1.42 -11.91
N GLU A 178 20.59 2.48 -11.83
CA GLU A 178 20.83 3.73 -12.55
C GLU A 178 21.38 4.81 -11.60
N LYS A 179 22.69 5.08 -11.69
CA LYS A 179 23.40 6.32 -11.29
C LYS A 179 23.03 6.96 -9.94
N GLY A 180 23.00 6.20 -8.84
CA GLY A 180 22.97 6.76 -7.48
C GLY A 180 21.78 7.71 -7.17
N PRO A 181 21.77 8.46 -6.06
CA PRO A 181 20.66 9.34 -5.68
C PRO A 181 20.28 10.40 -6.74
N GLU A 182 21.24 10.79 -7.59
CA GLU A 182 21.03 11.76 -8.67
C GLU A 182 20.05 11.29 -9.74
N SER A 183 19.81 9.97 -9.87
CA SER A 183 18.85 9.46 -10.85
C SER A 183 17.39 9.76 -10.52
N PHE A 184 17.08 10.20 -9.29
CA PHE A 184 15.72 10.57 -8.89
C PHE A 184 15.69 11.73 -7.88
N PRO A 185 15.82 13.00 -8.35
CA PRO A 185 15.80 14.18 -7.49
C PRO A 185 14.37 14.53 -7.05
N ILE A 186 13.77 13.68 -6.21
CA ILE A 186 12.35 13.75 -5.81
C ILE A 186 11.97 15.10 -5.19
N ARG A 187 12.86 15.76 -4.44
CA ARG A 187 12.60 17.10 -3.89
C ARG A 187 12.30 18.12 -5.00
N CYS A 188 13.10 18.12 -6.06
CA CYS A 188 12.91 19.02 -7.20
C CYS A 188 11.65 18.64 -8.01
N LEU A 189 11.39 17.34 -8.16
CA LEU A 189 10.19 16.86 -8.86
C LEU A 189 8.91 17.24 -8.11
N TRP A 190 8.90 17.08 -6.79
CA TRP A 190 7.79 17.51 -5.92
C TRP A 190 7.56 19.02 -6.02
N ASP A 191 8.63 19.83 -5.92
CA ASP A 191 8.53 21.28 -6.03
C ASP A 191 8.00 21.73 -7.40
N THR A 192 8.50 21.11 -8.48
CA THR A 192 8.03 21.36 -9.85
C THR A 192 6.54 21.03 -9.98
N ARG A 193 6.11 19.91 -9.40
CA ARG A 193 4.71 19.48 -9.38
C ARG A 193 3.81 20.46 -8.62
N LEU A 194 4.26 20.95 -7.46
CA LEU A 194 3.57 21.98 -6.68
C LEU A 194 3.44 23.29 -7.44
N ARG A 195 4.53 23.78 -8.06
CA ARG A 195 4.53 25.00 -8.88
C ARG A 195 3.53 24.90 -10.02
N HIS A 196 3.53 23.76 -10.72
CA HIS A 196 2.58 23.52 -11.80
C HIS A 196 1.12 23.51 -11.31
N TYR A 197 0.85 22.86 -10.17
CA TYR A 197 -0.50 22.80 -9.62
C TYR A 197 -1.02 24.13 -9.06
N LEU A 198 -0.17 24.86 -8.35
CA LEU A 198 -0.55 26.10 -7.66
C LEU A 198 -0.48 27.32 -8.57
N GLY A 199 0.37 27.30 -9.60
CA GLY A 199 0.61 28.42 -10.50
C GLY A 199 0.98 29.68 -9.74
N SER A 200 0.28 30.78 -10.02
CA SER A 200 0.46 32.07 -9.34
C SER A 200 0.24 32.04 -7.82
N ARG A 201 -0.41 31.00 -7.28
CA ARG A 201 -0.67 30.85 -5.84
C ARG A 201 0.46 30.15 -5.09
N TYR A 202 1.53 29.74 -5.78
CA TYR A 202 2.64 29.00 -5.16
C TYR A 202 3.32 29.76 -4.01
N ASP A 203 3.45 31.08 -4.13
CA ASP A 203 4.03 31.90 -3.06
C ASP A 203 3.09 32.01 -1.85
N ALA A 204 1.78 31.89 -2.06
CA ALA A 204 0.76 31.84 -1.01
C ALA A 204 0.37 30.40 -0.60
N ARG A 205 1.19 29.38 -0.93
CA ARG A 205 0.84 27.95 -0.78
C ARG A 205 0.44 27.52 0.63
N ARG A 206 0.95 28.21 1.67
CA ARG A 206 0.55 27.94 3.07
C ARG A 206 -0.93 28.23 3.28
N GLY A 207 -1.39 29.42 2.86
CA GLY A 207 -2.80 29.79 2.94
C GLY A 207 -3.69 28.92 2.05
N VAL A 208 -3.19 28.49 0.88
CA VAL A 208 -3.91 27.53 0.03
C VAL A 208 -4.07 26.18 0.73
N SER A 209 -3.02 25.68 1.38
CA SER A 209 -3.06 24.40 2.10
C SER A 209 -4.00 24.45 3.30
N ASP A 210 -4.09 25.58 3.99
CA ASP A 210 -5.08 25.77 5.07
C ASP A 210 -6.48 25.68 4.55
N TRP A 211 -6.76 26.42 3.48
CA TRP A 211 -8.07 26.46 2.88
C TRP A 211 -8.46 25.09 2.33
N ASP A 212 -7.54 24.39 1.65
CA ASP A 212 -7.76 23.04 1.15
C ASP A 212 -8.05 22.05 2.31
N LEU A 213 -7.28 22.11 3.40
CA LEU A 213 -7.53 21.24 4.56
C LEU A 213 -8.93 21.45 5.12
N HIS A 214 -9.30 22.69 5.43
CA HIS A 214 -10.57 22.97 6.09
C HIS A 214 -11.76 22.75 5.14
N MET A 215 -11.70 23.28 3.93
CA MET A 215 -12.83 23.30 3.00
C MET A 215 -12.95 22.04 2.15
N LYS A 216 -11.90 21.22 2.05
CA LYS A 216 -11.96 19.97 1.27
C LYS A 216 -11.88 18.71 2.11
N LEU A 217 -11.05 18.68 3.15
CA LEU A 217 -10.84 17.47 3.94
C LEU A 217 -11.70 17.48 5.21
N HIS A 218 -11.67 18.54 6.01
CA HIS A 218 -12.44 18.62 7.25
C HIS A 218 -13.95 18.64 7.01
N ASP A 219 -14.42 19.35 5.98
CA ASP A 219 -15.83 19.34 5.56
C ASP A 219 -16.31 17.95 5.10
N ARG A 220 -15.37 17.07 4.71
CA ARG A 220 -15.64 15.67 4.33
C ARG A 220 -15.36 14.67 5.47
N GLY A 221 -15.22 15.15 6.71
CA GLY A 221 -15.08 14.30 7.89
C GLY A 221 -13.65 14.02 8.34
N ALA A 222 -12.62 14.46 7.60
CA ALA A 222 -11.22 14.21 7.96
C ALA A 222 -10.66 15.23 8.98
N ARG A 223 -11.43 15.58 10.01
CA ARG A 223 -11.09 16.61 11.02
C ARG A 223 -9.87 16.26 11.87
N VAL A 224 -9.50 14.98 11.92
CA VAL A 224 -8.32 14.49 12.64
C VAL A 224 -6.99 14.87 11.99
N ILE A 225 -7.00 15.22 10.69
CA ILE A 225 -5.80 15.66 9.99
C ILE A 225 -5.40 17.04 10.51
N HIS A 226 -4.27 17.10 11.20
CA HIS A 226 -3.78 18.32 11.80
C HIS A 226 -3.11 19.23 10.76
N ILE A 227 -3.21 20.54 10.95
CA ILE A 227 -2.68 21.50 9.96
C ILE A 227 -1.15 21.43 9.82
N HIS A 228 -0.43 21.12 10.89
CA HIS A 228 1.03 21.00 10.85
C HIS A 228 1.50 19.80 9.99
N GLU A 229 0.89 18.62 10.14
CA GLU A 229 1.25 17.45 9.32
C GLU A 229 0.85 17.66 7.86
N PHE A 230 -0.33 18.24 7.61
CA PHE A 230 -0.80 18.49 6.25
C PHE A 230 0.06 19.52 5.52
N ARG A 231 0.39 20.66 6.16
CA ARG A 231 1.29 21.66 5.58
C ARG A 231 2.69 21.11 5.34
N ARG A 232 3.26 20.38 6.30
CA ARG A 232 4.59 19.76 6.16
C ARG A 232 4.60 18.83 4.96
N TRP A 233 3.61 17.96 4.84
CA TRP A 233 3.47 17.06 3.71
C TRP A 233 3.32 17.82 2.39
N ARG A 234 2.47 18.85 2.33
CA ARG A 234 2.32 19.69 1.13
C ARG A 234 3.63 20.33 0.70
N ASP A 235 4.40 20.87 1.65
CA ASP A 235 5.66 21.57 1.36
C ASP A 235 6.81 20.62 1.02
N THR A 236 6.87 19.42 1.60
CA THR A 236 8.07 18.55 1.55
C THR A 236 7.84 17.17 0.92
N GLY A 237 6.59 16.72 0.84
CA GLY A 237 6.22 15.35 0.48
C GLY A 237 6.47 14.33 1.59
N ILE A 238 6.77 14.76 2.82
CA ILE A 238 6.94 13.88 3.99
C ILE A 238 5.65 13.92 4.83
N ALA A 239 4.87 12.84 4.78
CA ALA A 239 3.66 12.69 5.57
C ALA A 239 3.97 12.29 7.01
N PHE A 240 4.74 11.22 7.19
CA PHE A 240 4.99 10.58 8.48
C PHE A 240 6.44 10.84 8.94
N GLU A 241 6.60 11.80 9.84
CA GLU A 241 7.88 12.12 10.49
C GLU A 241 7.96 11.37 11.83
N LEU A 242 8.50 10.15 11.78
CA LEU A 242 8.54 9.22 12.91
C LEU A 242 9.83 9.33 13.74
N ARG A 243 10.81 10.07 13.20
CA ARG A 243 12.13 10.36 13.75
C ARG A 243 12.51 11.80 13.37
N ASP A 244 13.69 12.24 13.79
CA ASP A 244 14.20 13.58 13.48
C ASP A 244 14.19 13.89 11.98
N SER A 245 13.78 15.12 11.62
CA SER A 245 13.66 15.57 10.23
C SER A 245 14.94 15.39 9.41
N SER A 246 16.11 15.55 10.06
CA SER A 246 17.43 15.41 9.43
C SER A 246 17.73 13.98 8.98
N ALA A 247 17.04 12.98 9.53
CA ALA A 247 17.23 11.57 9.16
C ALA A 247 16.73 11.26 7.75
N TYR A 248 15.84 12.07 7.18
CA TYR A 248 15.19 11.84 5.89
C TYR A 248 15.91 12.55 4.73
N HIS A 249 16.81 11.83 4.06
CA HIS A 249 17.63 12.40 2.98
C HIS A 249 17.84 11.47 1.77
N VAL A 250 17.37 10.23 1.82
CA VAL A 250 17.48 9.30 0.69
C VAL A 250 16.19 9.32 -0.14
N PRO A 251 16.22 9.50 -1.47
CA PRO A 251 15.02 9.51 -2.31
C PRO A 251 14.21 8.21 -2.22
N ASN A 252 12.89 8.34 -2.00
CA ASN A 252 11.96 7.22 -2.15
C ASN A 252 11.65 6.97 -3.63
N ARG A 253 12.43 6.11 -4.26
CA ARG A 253 12.25 5.74 -5.68
C ARG A 253 10.96 5.00 -5.97
N THR A 254 10.29 4.47 -4.94
CA THR A 254 9.02 3.74 -5.09
C THR A 254 7.84 4.66 -5.44
N LEU A 255 8.02 5.98 -5.37
CA LEU A 255 7.04 6.99 -5.80
C LEU A 255 7.36 7.53 -7.20
N ALA A 256 8.35 6.98 -7.89
CA ALA A 256 8.65 7.33 -9.27
C ALA A 256 7.60 6.73 -10.21
N SER A 257 7.17 7.52 -11.18
CA SER A 257 6.26 7.10 -12.24
C SER A 257 6.74 7.59 -13.60
N GLY A 258 6.58 6.77 -14.63
CA GLY A 258 6.78 7.16 -16.01
C GLY A 258 5.60 7.97 -16.55
N HIS A 259 5.87 9.08 -17.24
CA HIS A 259 4.88 9.80 -18.03
C HIS A 259 5.44 10.12 -19.41
N LEU A 260 4.61 9.96 -20.44
CA LEU A 260 5.00 10.22 -21.82
C LEU A 260 4.75 11.69 -22.15
N MET A 261 5.81 12.49 -22.16
CA MET A 261 5.74 13.92 -22.44
C MET A 261 6.04 14.19 -23.92
N SER A 262 5.36 15.17 -24.53
CA SER A 262 5.76 15.69 -25.83
C SER A 262 6.84 16.75 -25.64
N HIS A 263 8.02 16.51 -26.22
CA HIS A 263 9.12 17.46 -26.24
C HIS A 263 9.56 17.68 -27.68
N ARG A 264 9.41 18.92 -28.18
CA ARG A 264 9.71 19.30 -29.57
C ARG A 264 9.02 18.44 -30.64
N GLY A 265 7.79 18.00 -30.36
CA GLY A 265 7.01 17.14 -31.27
C GLY A 265 7.29 15.64 -31.12
N GLU A 266 8.30 15.24 -30.35
CA GLU A 266 8.59 13.83 -30.06
C GLU A 266 8.03 13.41 -28.70
N ARG A 267 7.51 12.19 -28.59
CA ARG A 267 7.02 11.62 -27.33
C ARG A 267 8.20 10.98 -26.58
N VAL A 268 8.62 11.58 -25.47
CA VAL A 268 9.73 11.12 -24.63
C VAL A 268 9.18 10.62 -23.30
N ALA A 269 9.55 9.40 -22.91
CA ALA A 269 9.20 8.87 -21.60
C ALA A 269 10.07 9.54 -20.53
N VAL A 270 9.43 10.28 -19.63
CA VAL A 270 10.10 10.99 -18.54
C VAL A 270 9.67 10.36 -17.22
N ARG A 271 10.66 9.97 -16.40
CA ARG A 271 10.43 9.49 -15.04
C ARG A 271 10.35 10.69 -14.10
N GLY A 272 9.30 10.76 -13.30
CA GLY A 272 9.02 11.87 -12.40
C GLY A 272 8.13 11.47 -11.23
N TYR A 273 7.61 12.47 -10.52
CA TYR A 273 6.53 12.28 -9.54
C TYR A 273 5.25 12.88 -10.10
N TRP A 274 4.31 12.01 -10.48
CA TRP A 274 3.02 12.39 -11.06
C TRP A 274 1.85 12.07 -10.12
N GLY A 275 2.14 11.98 -8.82
CA GLY A 275 1.21 11.58 -7.79
C GLY A 275 0.36 12.72 -7.21
N ASP A 276 -0.38 12.34 -6.16
CA ASP A 276 -1.23 13.22 -5.39
C ASP A 276 -0.41 14.18 -4.54
N ILE A 277 -0.74 15.46 -4.68
CA ILE A 277 -0.23 16.52 -3.82
C ILE A 277 -1.38 17.25 -3.11
N ALA A 278 -2.65 16.90 -3.35
CA ALA A 278 -3.79 17.60 -2.80
C ALA A 278 -4.33 17.00 -1.49
N THR A 279 -4.43 15.66 -1.38
CA THR A 279 -5.14 15.00 -0.26
C THR A 279 -4.18 14.39 0.75
N GLY A 280 -3.17 13.69 0.24
CA GLY A 280 -2.17 13.00 1.02
C GLY A 280 -2.63 11.63 1.55
N PRO A 281 -1.69 10.87 2.12
CA PRO A 281 -1.93 9.47 2.49
C PRO A 281 -2.76 9.30 3.77
N PHE A 282 -3.11 10.39 4.47
CA PHE A 282 -3.73 10.37 5.79
C PHE A 282 -5.11 9.70 5.82
N VAL A 283 -5.87 9.80 4.73
CA VAL A 283 -7.25 9.28 4.67
C VAL A 283 -7.29 7.75 4.68
N ALA A 284 -6.26 7.08 4.16
CA ALA A 284 -6.26 5.63 3.99
C ALA A 284 -6.31 4.86 5.32
N PHE A 285 -5.59 5.36 6.33
CA PHE A 285 -5.42 4.69 7.63
C PHE A 285 -5.59 5.62 8.84
N GLY A 286 -5.78 6.92 8.65
CA GLY A 286 -5.65 7.91 9.72
C GLY A 286 -6.94 8.58 10.17
N ILE A 287 -8.08 8.33 9.49
CA ILE A 287 -9.36 9.00 9.81
C ILE A 287 -10.36 8.11 10.56
N GLU A 288 -10.14 6.80 10.55
CA GLU A 288 -10.93 5.80 11.29
C GLU A 288 -9.97 4.97 12.15
N ALA A 289 -10.44 4.47 13.29
CA ALA A 289 -9.67 3.57 14.14
C ALA A 289 -10.63 2.60 14.84
N ASP A 290 -10.17 1.37 15.06
CA ASP A 290 -10.96 0.38 15.83
C ASP A 290 -10.95 0.72 17.33
N ASP A 291 -9.87 1.37 17.79
CA ASP A 291 -9.79 1.97 19.13
C ASP A 291 -10.35 3.41 19.12
N GLU A 292 -11.60 3.55 19.55
CA GLU A 292 -12.31 4.84 19.68
C GLU A 292 -11.59 5.83 20.61
N SER A 293 -10.69 5.38 21.48
CA SER A 293 -9.92 6.29 22.34
C SER A 293 -8.98 7.20 21.54
N LEU A 294 -8.56 6.77 20.35
CA LEU A 294 -7.70 7.52 19.43
C LEU A 294 -8.47 8.65 18.71
N LEU A 295 -9.79 8.51 18.55
CA LEU A 295 -10.65 9.49 17.88
C LEU A 295 -11.21 10.55 18.84
N ARG A 296 -10.82 10.49 20.12
CA ARG A 296 -11.27 11.44 21.13
C ARG A 296 -10.83 12.87 20.83
N THR A 297 -11.70 13.81 21.21
CA THR A 297 -11.43 15.24 21.12
C THR A 297 -11.36 15.86 22.51
N SER A 298 -10.52 16.88 22.66
CA SER A 298 -10.42 17.74 23.84
C SER A 298 -10.49 19.19 23.39
N ASN A 299 -11.41 19.96 23.98
CA ASN A 299 -11.71 21.35 23.58
C ASN A 299 -11.98 21.50 22.07
N GLY A 300 -12.71 20.55 21.48
CA GLY A 300 -13.05 20.54 20.05
C GLY A 300 -11.88 20.23 19.11
N LYS A 301 -10.71 19.85 19.65
CA LYS A 301 -9.53 19.44 18.85
C LYS A 301 -9.25 17.94 19.03
N PRO A 302 -8.87 17.22 17.97
CA PRO A 302 -8.40 15.84 18.08
C PRO A 302 -7.22 15.73 19.06
N ILE A 303 -7.26 14.72 19.93
CA ILE A 303 -6.14 14.44 20.85
C ILE A 303 -4.96 13.80 20.10
N LYS A 304 -5.28 12.96 19.10
CA LYS A 304 -4.32 12.30 18.23
C LYS A 304 -4.36 12.87 16.82
N THR A 305 -3.20 12.93 16.18
CA THR A 305 -3.08 13.31 14.76
C THR A 305 -3.40 12.14 13.84
N ALA A 306 -3.69 12.41 12.57
CA ALA A 306 -3.91 11.36 11.59
C ALA A 306 -2.66 10.48 11.41
N GLY A 307 -1.46 11.05 11.55
CA GLY A 307 -0.20 10.32 11.58
C GLY A 307 -0.11 9.30 12.73
N GLU A 308 -0.46 9.69 13.95
CA GLU A 308 -0.46 8.79 15.12
C GLU A 308 -1.50 7.67 14.97
N ILE A 309 -2.71 8.01 14.51
CA ILE A 309 -3.78 7.04 14.25
C ILE A 309 -3.33 6.03 13.18
N THR A 310 -2.75 6.54 12.09
CA THR A 310 -2.23 5.70 10.99
C THR A 310 -1.14 4.75 11.50
N GLN A 311 -0.21 5.23 12.32
CA GLN A 311 0.82 4.38 12.91
C GLN A 311 0.23 3.28 13.78
N HIS A 312 -0.71 3.60 14.66
CA HIS A 312 -1.40 2.61 15.48
C HIS A 312 -2.11 1.56 14.61
N ASN A 313 -2.94 2.01 13.68
CA ASN A 313 -3.73 1.12 12.82
C ASN A 313 -2.85 0.18 11.97
N VAL A 314 -1.77 0.69 11.37
CA VAL A 314 -0.82 -0.14 10.62
C VAL A 314 -0.12 -1.14 11.53
N THR A 315 0.26 -0.74 12.74
CA THR A 315 0.85 -1.66 13.72
C THR A 315 -0.12 -2.76 14.13
N GLU A 316 -1.39 -2.45 14.37
CA GLU A 316 -2.43 -3.47 14.64
C GLU A 316 -2.65 -4.41 13.45
N LEU A 317 -2.72 -3.88 12.23
CA LEU A 317 -2.81 -4.69 11.01
C LEU A 317 -1.63 -5.66 10.90
N PHE A 318 -0.41 -5.19 11.13
CA PHE A 318 0.79 -6.02 11.01
C PHE A 318 0.91 -7.03 12.15
N ARG A 319 0.42 -6.69 13.36
CA ARG A 319 0.34 -7.64 14.47
C ARG A 319 -0.60 -8.78 14.15
N ALA A 320 -1.79 -8.47 13.62
CA ALA A 320 -2.76 -9.47 13.22
C ALA A 320 -2.18 -10.40 12.12
N MET A 321 -1.48 -9.82 11.13
CA MET A 321 -0.80 -10.59 10.08
C MET A 321 0.34 -11.47 10.62
N ALA A 322 1.15 -10.97 11.57
CA ALA A 322 2.24 -11.75 12.17
C ALA A 322 1.73 -12.93 13.00
N ALA A 323 0.58 -12.78 13.67
CA ALA A 323 -0.05 -13.88 14.41
C ALA A 323 -0.38 -15.07 13.50
N TRP A 324 -0.61 -14.83 12.20
CA TRP A 324 -0.85 -15.88 11.21
C TRP A 324 0.42 -16.67 10.89
N GLU A 325 1.57 -16.01 10.91
CA GLU A 325 2.86 -16.64 10.63
C GLU A 325 3.34 -17.49 11.80
N CYS A 326 3.14 -17.03 13.05
CA CYS A 326 3.46 -17.82 14.23
C CYS A 326 2.63 -19.11 14.34
N GLY A 327 1.38 -19.09 13.84
CA GLY A 327 0.57 -20.30 13.72
C GLY A 327 1.17 -21.37 12.80
N LYS A 328 2.04 -20.98 11.84
CA LYS A 328 2.79 -21.91 10.98
C LYS A 328 4.01 -22.50 11.68
N VAL A 329 4.70 -21.69 12.49
CA VAL A 329 5.92 -22.12 13.21
C VAL A 329 5.58 -23.10 14.34
N ALA A 330 4.46 -22.89 15.04
CA ALA A 330 3.97 -23.83 16.04
C ALA A 330 3.52 -25.20 15.47
N GLN A 331 3.42 -25.33 14.13
CA GLN A 331 3.12 -26.59 13.43
C GLN A 331 4.38 -27.27 12.86
N GLN A 332 5.56 -26.66 13.00
CA GLN A 332 6.84 -27.26 12.66
C GLN A 332 7.59 -27.58 13.95
N ASP A 333 7.42 -28.79 14.48
CA ASP A 333 8.21 -29.27 15.60
C ASP A 333 9.72 -29.19 15.27
N PRO A 334 10.58 -28.82 16.23
CA PRO A 334 12.00 -28.64 15.99
C PRO A 334 12.68 -29.99 15.77
N VAL A 335 13.22 -30.20 14.57
CA VAL A 335 14.21 -31.26 14.33
C VAL A 335 15.51 -30.82 15.01
N GLU A 336 15.82 -31.42 16.16
CA GLU A 336 17.13 -31.34 16.79
C GLU A 336 18.20 -31.87 15.83
N VAL A 337 19.10 -31.00 15.38
CA VAL A 337 20.37 -31.42 14.77
C VAL A 337 21.48 -31.04 15.72
N LEU A 338 21.98 -32.06 16.42
CA LEU A 338 23.22 -32.03 17.19
C LEU A 338 24.38 -31.57 16.29
N GLY A 339 25.14 -30.59 16.78
CA GLY A 339 26.23 -29.97 16.05
C GLY A 339 27.49 -30.83 15.95
N GLN A 340 28.31 -30.50 14.96
CA GLN A 340 29.76 -30.63 15.02
C GLN A 340 30.40 -29.41 14.36
N ALA A 341 31.29 -28.77 15.10
CA ALA A 341 32.19 -27.71 14.65
C ALA A 341 33.36 -28.30 13.85
N ASP A 342 33.90 -27.55 12.88
CA ASP A 342 35.27 -26.97 12.97
C ASP A 342 35.59 -26.12 11.72
N GLY A 343 36.51 -25.16 11.84
CA GLY A 343 37.33 -24.72 10.69
C GLY A 343 37.26 -23.26 10.21
N THR A 344 37.85 -22.36 10.99
CA THR A 344 38.52 -21.08 10.68
C THR A 344 38.87 -20.73 9.22
N GLN A 345 38.56 -19.50 8.77
CA GLN A 345 39.54 -18.53 8.21
C GLN A 345 38.91 -17.15 7.91
N GLU A 346 39.63 -16.09 8.31
CA GLU A 346 39.35 -14.66 8.11
C GLU A 346 40.50 -14.03 7.26
N PRO A 347 40.50 -12.72 6.93
CA PRO A 347 40.11 -12.15 5.64
C PRO A 347 41.27 -11.48 4.87
N VAL A 348 41.05 -11.07 3.62
CA VAL A 348 42.00 -10.20 2.88
C VAL A 348 41.30 -8.97 2.32
N ALA A 349 41.73 -7.81 2.80
CA ALA A 349 41.39 -6.48 2.30
C ALA A 349 42.40 -6.04 1.23
N TRP A 350 41.96 -5.30 0.20
CA TRP A 350 42.78 -4.29 -0.49
C TRP A 350 41.92 -3.19 -1.13
N THR A 351 42.17 -1.95 -0.73
CA THR A 351 41.87 -0.72 -1.48
C THR A 351 42.97 -0.45 -2.54
N PRO A 352 42.74 0.40 -3.55
CA PRO A 352 43.27 1.76 -3.43
C PRO A 352 42.42 2.89 -4.06
N TYR A 353 42.67 4.10 -3.55
CA TYR A 353 42.35 5.41 -4.12
C TYR A 353 42.98 5.63 -5.50
N VAL A 354 42.36 6.46 -6.37
CA VAL A 354 42.96 7.66 -7.01
C VAL A 354 41.86 8.57 -7.57
N THR A 355 42.09 9.86 -7.37
CA THR A 355 41.38 11.08 -7.80
C THR A 355 41.35 11.33 -9.31
N GLY A 356 40.31 12.00 -9.81
CA GLY A 356 40.33 12.61 -11.14
C GLY A 356 38.98 13.23 -11.54
N VAL A 357 38.88 14.56 -11.44
CA VAL A 357 37.78 15.35 -11.98
C VAL A 357 37.85 15.35 -13.51
N ASN A 358 36.76 14.94 -14.17
CA ASN A 358 36.45 15.37 -15.53
C ASN A 358 34.95 15.18 -15.80
N ILE A 359 34.32 16.23 -16.30
CA ILE A 359 32.90 16.28 -16.69
C ILE A 359 32.76 15.75 -18.12
N PRO A 360 32.02 14.67 -18.41
CA PRO A 360 31.65 14.33 -19.77
C PRO A 360 30.15 14.55 -20.03
N LYS A 361 29.89 15.16 -21.19
CA LYS A 361 28.58 15.38 -21.81
C LYS A 361 27.81 14.06 -21.99
N PHE A 362 26.50 14.12 -21.79
CA PHE A 362 25.54 13.04 -22.03
C PHE A 362 25.51 12.60 -23.51
N PRO A 363 25.65 11.30 -23.83
CA PRO A 363 25.15 10.77 -25.09
C PRO A 363 23.70 10.32 -24.91
N THR A 364 22.78 11.05 -25.55
CA THR A 364 21.42 10.59 -25.81
C THR A 364 21.44 9.68 -27.03
N ASN A 365 21.23 8.37 -26.84
CA ASN A 365 20.77 7.51 -27.93
C ASN A 365 19.23 7.43 -27.84
N PRO A 366 18.47 7.98 -28.79
CA PRO A 366 17.03 7.78 -28.82
C PRO A 366 16.73 6.34 -29.29
N PRO A 367 15.83 5.59 -28.64
CA PRO A 367 15.29 4.39 -29.24
C PRO A 367 14.37 4.78 -30.41
N LYS A 368 14.47 3.97 -31.48
CA LYS A 368 13.76 4.09 -32.75
C LYS A 368 12.25 4.29 -32.58
N ARG A 369 11.68 5.09 -33.50
CA ARG A 369 10.24 5.30 -33.76
C ARG A 369 9.41 4.06 -33.38
N LYS A 370 8.43 4.24 -32.49
CA LYS A 370 7.33 3.29 -32.30
C LYS A 370 6.05 3.91 -32.85
N ASP A 371 5.40 3.14 -33.70
CA ASP A 371 4.15 3.48 -34.35
C ASP A 371 3.00 3.62 -33.34
N GLU A 372 2.03 4.43 -33.74
CA GLU A 372 0.98 5.08 -32.97
C GLU A 372 -0.20 4.14 -32.65
N LYS A 373 0.06 3.03 -31.94
CA LYS A 373 -1.00 2.10 -31.48
C LYS A 373 -0.93 1.59 -30.04
N ASP A 374 0.07 2.00 -29.26
CA ASP A 374 0.32 1.49 -27.89
C ASP A 374 0.01 2.54 -26.79
N ILE A 375 -1.20 3.12 -26.75
CA ILE A 375 -1.66 3.91 -25.59
C ILE A 375 -2.98 3.33 -25.12
N GLN A 376 -2.95 2.76 -23.90
CA GLN A 376 -4.04 2.16 -23.12
C GLN A 376 -4.49 0.74 -23.53
N ASP A 377 -3.58 -0.22 -23.46
CA ASP A 377 -3.99 -1.54 -22.98
C ASP A 377 -4.11 -1.45 -21.46
N ILE A 378 -5.33 -1.54 -20.93
CA ILE A 378 -5.60 -1.76 -19.50
C ILE A 378 -5.11 -3.17 -19.16
N GLN A 379 -4.11 -3.31 -18.28
CA GLN A 379 -3.36 -4.56 -18.11
C GLN A 379 -3.58 -5.19 -16.73
N ALA A 380 -4.10 -6.42 -16.73
CA ALA A 380 -4.52 -7.16 -15.55
C ALA A 380 -3.38 -7.86 -14.83
N LEU A 381 -3.08 -7.39 -13.62
CA LEU A 381 -2.36 -8.18 -12.63
C LEU A 381 -3.37 -9.08 -11.87
N CYS A 382 -3.02 -10.35 -11.72
CA CYS A 382 -3.79 -11.30 -10.94
C CYS A 382 -3.02 -11.62 -9.65
N VAL A 383 -3.17 -10.82 -8.59
CA VAL A 383 -2.51 -11.11 -7.30
C VAL A 383 -3.24 -12.23 -6.59
N CYS A 384 -2.95 -13.46 -6.99
CA CYS A 384 -3.50 -14.62 -6.35
C CYS A 384 -2.90 -14.88 -4.95
N LEU A 385 -3.23 -14.08 -3.94
CA LEU A 385 -2.97 -14.41 -2.53
C LEU A 385 -3.89 -15.57 -2.13
N THR A 386 -3.55 -16.79 -2.52
CA THR A 386 -4.22 -17.98 -2.01
C THR A 386 -3.90 -18.10 -0.52
N ALA A 387 -4.83 -17.66 0.33
CA ALA A 387 -4.80 -17.91 1.77
C ALA A 387 -5.07 -19.39 2.13
N SER A 388 -4.95 -20.30 1.16
CA SER A 388 -5.20 -21.74 1.32
C SER A 388 -4.30 -22.43 2.35
N LEU A 389 -3.11 -21.89 2.60
CA LEU A 389 -2.07 -22.52 3.44
C LEU A 389 -2.08 -22.04 4.90
N LEU A 390 -3.07 -21.23 5.30
CA LEU A 390 -2.92 -20.34 6.47
C LEU A 390 -3.81 -20.65 7.67
N GLN A 391 -4.68 -21.68 7.62
CA GLN A 391 -5.51 -22.09 8.76
C GLN A 391 -5.75 -23.62 8.78
N GLN A 392 -4.69 -24.42 8.86
CA GLN A 392 -4.86 -25.82 9.29
C GLN A 392 -5.21 -25.86 10.78
N PRO A 393 -6.19 -26.68 11.22
CA PRO A 393 -6.41 -26.87 12.66
C PRO A 393 -5.16 -27.48 13.30
N PRO A 394 -4.84 -27.20 14.58
CA PRO A 394 -3.91 -28.04 15.31
C PRO A 394 -4.44 -29.47 15.26
N ALA A 395 -3.56 -30.43 14.94
CA ALA A 395 -3.91 -31.84 14.95
C ALA A 395 -4.57 -32.17 16.30
N ARG A 396 -5.87 -32.52 16.28
CA ARG A 396 -6.53 -33.07 17.46
C ARG A 396 -5.87 -34.42 17.72
N ASN A 397 -5.05 -34.51 18.75
CA ASN A 397 -4.66 -35.79 19.33
C ASN A 397 -5.95 -36.54 19.71
N PRO A 398 -6.20 -37.74 19.17
CA PRO A 398 -7.31 -38.56 19.61
C PRO A 398 -6.89 -39.30 20.88
N SER A 399 -6.77 -38.57 21.98
CA SER A 399 -6.73 -39.20 23.30
C SER A 399 -7.09 -38.20 24.39
N LEU A 400 -8.21 -38.52 25.04
CA LEU A 400 -8.72 -38.08 26.34
C LEU A 400 -10.11 -37.47 26.23
N SER A 401 -11.08 -38.38 26.19
CA SER A 401 -12.43 -38.12 26.69
C SER A 401 -12.35 -37.71 28.15
N THR A 402 -12.78 -36.50 28.48
CA THR A 402 -13.37 -36.24 29.79
C THR A 402 -14.35 -35.06 29.68
N SER A 403 -15.56 -35.36 30.11
CA SER A 403 -16.73 -34.51 30.29
C SER A 403 -16.48 -33.33 31.22
N CYS A 404 -16.92 -32.13 30.84
CA CYS A 404 -18.01 -31.38 31.53
C CYS A 404 -18.12 -29.92 31.01
N PRO A 405 -19.29 -29.27 31.19
CA PRO A 405 -19.74 -28.13 30.38
C PRO A 405 -19.62 -26.76 31.09
N SER A 406 -19.68 -25.67 30.30
CA SER A 406 -20.05 -24.26 30.61
C SER A 406 -19.06 -23.30 29.95
N ALA A 407 -19.38 -22.14 29.38
CA ALA A 407 -20.60 -21.43 29.05
C ALA A 407 -20.10 -20.24 28.19
N LEU A 408 -20.48 -20.16 26.92
CA LEU A 408 -20.17 -18.98 26.09
C LEU A 408 -21.40 -18.09 26.04
N LEU A 409 -21.29 -16.92 26.66
CA LEU A 409 -22.22 -15.81 26.48
C LEU A 409 -22.23 -15.41 25.00
N ARG A 410 -23.37 -15.63 24.33
CA ARG A 410 -23.74 -14.92 23.11
C ARG A 410 -24.40 -13.59 23.52
N PRO A 411 -24.13 -12.47 22.83
CA PRO A 411 -24.99 -11.30 22.94
C PRO A 411 -26.31 -11.59 22.20
N SER A 412 -27.39 -11.68 22.97
CA SER A 412 -28.77 -11.70 22.49
C SER A 412 -29.21 -10.30 22.07
N THR A 413 -29.62 -10.11 20.83
CA THR A 413 -30.49 -8.99 20.44
C THR A 413 -31.84 -9.55 20.03
N THR A 414 -32.73 -9.63 21.02
CA THR A 414 -34.14 -9.95 20.82
C THR A 414 -34.88 -8.66 20.44
N ARG A 415 -35.51 -8.69 19.27
CA ARG A 415 -36.41 -7.68 18.75
C ARG A 415 -37.75 -7.80 19.50
N ALA A 416 -38.17 -6.76 20.21
CA ALA A 416 -39.53 -6.66 20.74
C ALA A 416 -40.14 -5.31 20.33
N ALA A 417 -41.24 -5.40 19.60
CA ALA A 417 -42.06 -4.29 19.17
C ALA A 417 -42.89 -3.76 20.33
N THR A 418 -42.93 -2.44 20.50
CA THR A 418 -44.09 -1.73 21.07
C THR A 418 -44.26 -0.41 20.32
N ARG A 419 -45.49 -0.21 19.86
CA ARG A 419 -46.02 1.04 19.30
C ARG A 419 -46.04 2.09 20.40
N ASP A 420 -45.59 3.30 20.10
CA ASP A 420 -46.37 4.52 20.29
C ASP A 420 -45.70 5.67 19.53
N GLY A 421 -46.54 6.46 18.85
CA GLY A 421 -46.12 7.43 17.84
C GLY A 421 -45.92 8.84 18.38
N SER A 422 -44.93 9.54 17.83
CA SER A 422 -45.05 10.96 17.47
C SER A 422 -43.85 11.37 16.59
N ILE A 423 -44.11 11.47 15.29
CA ILE A 423 -43.70 12.55 14.36
C ILE A 423 -42.34 13.21 14.65
N PHE A 424 -41.30 12.83 13.91
CA PHE A 424 -40.39 13.76 13.22
C PHE A 424 -39.77 13.06 12.00
N SER A 425 -39.88 13.71 10.86
CA SER A 425 -39.57 13.22 9.52
C SER A 425 -38.08 12.98 9.28
N THR A 426 -37.70 11.74 8.98
CA THR A 426 -36.40 11.38 8.39
C THR A 426 -36.58 11.11 6.90
N TRP A 427 -35.91 11.89 6.05
CA TRP A 427 -35.70 11.55 4.63
C TRP A 427 -34.39 10.75 4.49
N PRO A 428 -34.35 9.66 3.70
CA PRO A 428 -33.11 8.98 3.36
C PRO A 428 -32.53 9.60 2.08
N VAL A 429 -31.26 10.01 2.10
CA VAL A 429 -30.51 10.31 0.87
C VAL A 429 -29.48 9.21 0.68
N GLY A 430 -29.89 8.17 -0.04
CA GLY A 430 -29.00 7.29 -0.75
C GLY A 430 -28.67 7.86 -2.12
N TRP A 431 -27.40 7.77 -2.50
CA TRP A 431 -26.91 7.40 -3.82
C TRP A 431 -27.54 8.09 -5.04
N SER A 432 -26.83 9.08 -5.60
CA SER A 432 -26.65 9.19 -7.05
C SER A 432 -25.61 10.25 -7.41
N ILE A 433 -25.13 10.15 -8.65
CA ILE A 433 -24.21 11.02 -9.40
C ILE A 433 -22.73 10.56 -9.39
N PHE A 434 -22.48 9.44 -10.08
CA PHE A 434 -21.41 9.35 -11.09
C PHE A 434 -21.98 8.64 -12.32
N SER A 435 -22.67 9.40 -13.17
CA SER A 435 -22.92 9.02 -14.57
C SER A 435 -23.42 10.26 -15.31
N ALA A 436 -22.53 10.88 -16.08
CA ALA A 436 -22.83 11.61 -17.31
C ALA A 436 -21.52 12.24 -17.80
N LEU A 437 -20.98 11.71 -18.90
CA LEU A 437 -20.44 12.46 -20.04
C LEU A 437 -19.71 11.47 -20.97
N SER A 438 -20.50 10.79 -21.79
CA SER A 438 -20.06 10.26 -23.08
C SER A 438 -21.21 10.41 -24.07
N SER A 439 -20.86 10.86 -25.28
CA SER A 439 -21.61 10.89 -26.54
C SER A 439 -22.58 12.05 -26.84
N GLY A 440 -22.25 12.80 -27.90
CA GLY A 440 -23.13 13.69 -28.68
C GLY A 440 -22.34 14.70 -29.55
N PRO A 441 -22.71 14.99 -30.82
CA PRO A 441 -21.80 14.86 -31.97
C PRO A 441 -21.37 16.17 -32.69
N VAL A 442 -20.52 15.95 -33.71
CA VAL A 442 -19.93 16.81 -34.77
C VAL A 442 -18.48 17.17 -34.57
#